data_AF-A0A165DNI3-F1
#
_entry.id   AF-A0A165DNI3-F1
#
_cell.length_a   1.000
_cell.length_b   1.000
_cell.length_c   1.000
_cell.angle_alpha   90.00
_cell.angle_beta   90.00
_cell.angle_gamma   90.00
#
_symmetry.space_group_name_H-M   'P 1'
#
loop_
_entity.id
_entity.type
_entity.pdbx_description
1 polymer ?
#
loop_
_entity_poly.entity_id
_entity_poly.type
_entity_poly.pdbx_seq_one_letter_code
_entity_poly.pdbx_strand_id
1 'polypeptide(L)'
;MAPVQLGDYIYIHAHDAAPTVRVAWSQSWSSNNKDYKFFMAKTGAGPVKEEVPLYIASELADDSQLAGLEAVTTDDGACYRIRVDDRFQYGQKNKAGDGRFLVWHDKSRRPYQHRFVDTTIQLKVLGVATSVADYFGYSKLGDLAGDASKALFGDYLHTF
;
A
#
# COMPACT_ATOMS: atom_id res chain seq x y z
N MET A 1 15.98 -3.80 3.39
CA MET A 1 14.64 -3.74 3.97
C MET A 1 14.13 -5.16 4.10
N ALA A 2 13.74 -5.61 5.30
CA ALA A 2 13.14 -6.93 5.45
C ALA A 2 11.68 -6.85 4.96
N PRO A 3 11.16 -7.86 4.24
CA PRO A 3 9.77 -7.83 3.81
C PRO A 3 8.83 -7.94 5.01
N VAL A 4 7.76 -7.14 5.02
CA VAL A 4 6.67 -7.24 6.01
C VAL A 4 6.11 -8.65 6.07
N GLN A 5 5.94 -9.19 7.27
CA GLN A 5 5.43 -10.54 7.54
C GLN A 5 4.07 -10.53 8.24
N LEU A 6 3.42 -11.69 8.23
CA LEU A 6 2.23 -11.93 9.03
C LEU A 6 2.57 -11.74 10.52
N GLY A 7 1.74 -10.98 11.23
CA GLY A 7 1.90 -10.69 12.64
C GLY A 7 2.67 -9.43 12.97
N ASP A 8 3.32 -8.79 11.98
CA ASP A 8 3.97 -7.49 12.13
C ASP A 8 2.95 -6.39 12.46
N TYR A 9 3.43 -5.25 12.97
CA TYR A 9 2.59 -4.07 13.20
C TYR A 9 2.90 -2.96 12.20
N ILE A 10 1.82 -2.36 11.72
CA ILE A 10 1.80 -1.20 10.83
C ILE A 10 1.20 -0.02 11.58
N TYR A 11 1.80 1.15 11.40
CA TYR A 11 1.41 2.38 12.06
C TYR A 11 1.02 3.42 11.00
N ILE A 12 -0.22 3.91 11.10
CA ILE A 12 -0.77 4.95 10.23
C ILE A 12 -0.90 6.22 11.04
N HIS A 13 -0.34 7.33 10.58
CA HIS A 13 -0.47 8.61 11.28
C HIS A 13 -1.90 9.14 11.27
N ALA A 14 -2.41 9.55 12.43
CA ALA A 14 -3.81 9.96 12.59
C ALA A 14 -4.17 11.29 11.90
N HIS A 15 -3.16 12.07 11.47
CA HIS A 15 -3.33 13.37 10.82
C HIS A 15 -3.03 13.36 9.31
N ASP A 16 -2.72 12.19 8.74
CA ASP A 16 -2.40 12.10 7.31
C ASP A 16 -3.67 12.16 6.47
N ALA A 17 -3.90 13.29 5.81
CA ALA A 17 -4.89 13.38 4.75
C ALA A 17 -4.48 12.45 3.59
N ALA A 18 -5.04 11.24 3.58
CA ALA A 18 -4.63 10.20 2.66
C ALA A 18 -5.12 10.49 1.23
N PRO A 19 -4.22 10.57 0.23
CA PRO A 19 -4.63 10.68 -1.16
C PRO A 19 -5.42 9.44 -1.58
N THR A 20 -6.36 9.64 -2.50
CA THR A 20 -7.21 8.57 -3.01
C THR A 20 -6.70 8.14 -4.39
N VAL A 21 -6.34 6.87 -4.53
CA VAL A 21 -5.98 6.25 -5.81
C VAL A 21 -7.16 5.46 -6.36
N ARG A 22 -7.37 5.53 -7.68
CA ARG A 22 -8.41 4.75 -8.35
C ARG A 22 -7.81 3.58 -9.09
N VAL A 23 -8.03 2.38 -8.59
CA VAL A 23 -7.54 1.14 -9.19
C VAL A 23 -8.62 0.55 -10.08
N ALA A 24 -8.31 0.44 -11.38
CA ALA A 24 -9.18 -0.19 -12.37
C ALA A 24 -8.58 -1.52 -12.84
N TRP A 25 -9.42 -2.56 -12.95
CA TRP A 25 -9.04 -3.89 -13.43
C TRP A 25 -10.20 -4.57 -14.16
N SER A 26 -9.92 -5.69 -14.83
CA SER A 26 -10.94 -6.54 -15.44
C SER A 26 -10.95 -7.90 -14.78
N GLN A 27 -12.14 -8.44 -14.52
CA GLN A 27 -12.35 -9.75 -13.92
C GLN A 27 -13.69 -10.30 -14.39
N SER A 28 -13.74 -11.56 -14.82
CA SER A 28 -14.97 -12.23 -15.29
C SER A 28 -15.72 -11.42 -16.36
N TRP A 29 -14.99 -10.94 -17.37
CA TRP A 29 -15.49 -10.07 -18.46
C TRP A 29 -16.16 -8.76 -18.01
N SER A 30 -15.99 -8.38 -16.75
CA SER A 30 -16.50 -7.15 -16.18
C SER A 30 -15.35 -6.19 -15.88
N SER A 31 -15.52 -4.93 -16.28
CA SER A 31 -14.62 -3.84 -15.88
C SER A 31 -14.98 -3.40 -14.47
N ASN A 32 -13.99 -3.41 -13.59
CA ASN A 32 -14.13 -3.02 -12.19
C ASN A 32 -13.28 -1.77 -11.92
N ASN A 33 -13.78 -0.90 -11.05
CA ASN A 33 -13.02 0.21 -10.49
C ASN A 33 -13.32 0.32 -8.99
N LYS A 34 -12.29 0.61 -8.19
CA LYS A 34 -12.44 0.92 -6.77
C LYS A 34 -11.42 1.97 -6.37
N ASP A 35 -11.84 2.80 -5.42
CA ASP A 35 -10.99 3.83 -4.82
C ASP A 35 -10.31 3.25 -3.56
N TYR A 36 -9.05 3.61 -3.35
CA TYR A 36 -8.25 3.21 -2.20
C TYR A 36 -7.59 4.46 -1.60
N LYS A 37 -7.51 4.52 -0.28
CA LYS A 37 -6.67 5.45 0.46
C LYS A 37 -5.24 4.93 0.49
N PHE A 38 -4.31 5.80 0.15
CA PHE A 38 -2.89 5.48 0.12
C PHE A 38 -2.17 6.11 1.30
N PHE A 39 -1.30 5.34 1.94
CA PHE A 39 -0.48 5.77 3.07
C PHE A 39 0.97 5.29 2.87
N MET A 40 1.93 6.11 3.27
CA MET A 40 3.29 5.65 3.58
C MET A 40 3.30 5.26 5.05
N ALA A 41 2.91 4.01 5.33
CA ALA A 41 2.74 3.54 6.69
C ALA A 41 4.07 3.06 7.26
N LYS A 42 4.23 3.19 8.57
CA LYS A 42 5.47 2.81 9.25
C LYS A 42 5.40 1.37 9.75
N THR A 43 6.51 0.64 9.70
CA THR A 43 6.59 -0.76 10.13
C THR A 43 7.64 -0.96 11.22
N GLY A 44 7.39 -1.89 12.14
CA GLY A 44 8.34 -2.28 13.21
C GLY A 44 8.04 -1.70 14.60
N ALA A 45 8.69 -2.27 15.62
CA ALA A 45 8.47 -1.96 17.04
C ALA A 45 9.46 -0.93 17.64
N GLY A 46 10.25 -0.23 16.81
CA GLY A 46 11.39 0.59 17.25
C GLY A 46 11.50 1.98 16.59
N PRO A 47 12.57 2.74 16.89
CA PRO A 47 12.72 4.15 16.47
C PRO A 47 13.14 4.33 15.00
N VAL A 48 13.61 3.28 14.32
CA VAL A 48 13.82 3.28 12.87
C VAL A 48 12.63 2.55 12.24
N LYS A 49 11.69 3.35 11.76
CA LYS A 49 10.47 2.85 11.14
C LYS A 49 10.68 2.86 9.62
N GLU A 50 10.73 1.68 9.02
CA GLU A 50 10.75 1.56 7.56
C GLU A 50 9.35 1.93 7.05
N GLU A 51 9.26 2.90 6.14
CA GLU A 51 8.01 3.27 5.49
C GLU A 51 7.66 2.24 4.41
N VAL A 52 6.41 1.80 4.40
CA VAL A 52 5.87 0.80 3.49
C VAL A 52 4.60 1.36 2.85
N PRO A 53 4.47 1.26 1.51
CA PRO A 53 3.24 1.62 0.84
C PRO A 53 2.08 0.75 1.33
N LEU A 54 1.01 1.40 1.76
CA LEU A 54 -0.21 0.77 2.24
C LEU A 54 -1.41 1.33 1.49
N TYR A 55 -2.23 0.43 0.95
CA TYR A 55 -3.47 0.73 0.27
C TYR A 55 -4.64 0.15 1.06
N ILE A 56 -5.59 0.99 1.46
CA ILE A 56 -6.82 0.53 2.13
C ILE A 56 -7.99 0.91 1.24
N ALA A 57 -8.87 -0.03 0.91
CA ALA A 57 -10.06 0.27 0.13
C ALA A 57 -10.86 1.39 0.82
N SER A 58 -11.33 2.39 0.07
CA SER A 58 -11.92 3.60 0.66
C SER A 58 -13.11 3.30 1.57
N GLU A 59 -13.89 2.26 1.28
CA GLU A 59 -15.00 1.79 2.14
C GLU A 59 -14.56 1.19 3.49
N LEU A 60 -13.28 0.80 3.62
CA LEU A 60 -12.66 0.30 4.84
C LEU A 60 -11.82 1.37 5.55
N ALA A 61 -11.54 2.48 4.86
CA ALA A 61 -10.69 3.58 5.32
C ALA A 61 -11.50 4.81 5.80
N ASP A 62 -12.79 4.63 6.06
CA ASP A 62 -13.61 5.61 6.78
C ASP A 62 -13.02 5.85 8.17
N ASP A 63 -13.00 7.11 8.61
CA ASP A 63 -12.56 7.52 9.95
C ASP A 63 -13.21 6.69 11.06
N SER A 64 -14.44 6.20 10.91
CA SER A 64 -15.09 5.31 11.87
C SER A 64 -14.46 3.91 11.94
N GLN A 65 -14.03 3.37 10.79
CA GLN A 65 -13.36 2.08 10.67
C GLN A 65 -11.90 2.18 11.14
N LEU A 66 -11.22 3.29 10.81
CA LEU A 66 -9.87 3.57 11.28
C LEU A 66 -9.83 3.93 12.77
N ALA A 67 -10.82 4.66 13.29
CA ALA A 67 -10.94 4.95 14.73
C ALA A 67 -11.23 3.71 15.57
N GLY A 68 -11.78 2.64 14.97
CA GLY A 68 -11.91 1.34 15.62
C GLY A 68 -10.58 0.60 15.78
N LEU A 69 -9.50 1.09 15.18
CA LEU A 69 -8.15 0.55 15.35
C LEU A 69 -7.53 1.07 16.65
N GLU A 70 -6.53 0.34 17.13
CA GLU A 70 -5.84 0.72 18.37
C GLU A 70 -5.06 2.02 18.17
N ALA A 71 -5.50 3.10 18.83
CA ALA A 71 -4.76 4.35 18.87
C ALA A 71 -3.55 4.24 19.80
N VAL A 72 -2.37 4.59 19.29
CA VAL A 72 -1.10 4.59 20.03
C VAL A 72 -0.38 5.92 19.81
N THR A 73 0.32 6.40 20.84
CA THR A 73 1.22 7.53 20.70
C THR A 73 2.63 7.01 20.45
N THR A 74 3.25 7.50 19.38
CA THR A 74 4.66 7.24 19.09
C THR A 74 5.45 8.54 19.16
N ASP A 75 6.79 8.46 19.06
CA ASP A 75 7.65 9.66 19.00
C ASP A 75 7.25 10.63 17.89
N ASP A 76 6.62 10.11 16.83
CA ASP A 76 6.15 10.86 15.67
C ASP A 76 4.68 11.34 15.81
N GLY A 77 4.08 11.20 16.99
CA GLY A 77 2.71 11.61 17.30
C GLY A 77 1.68 10.46 17.32
N ALA A 78 0.40 10.84 17.31
CA ALA A 78 -0.71 9.91 17.36
C ALA A 78 -0.82 9.07 16.07
N CYS A 79 -0.88 7.75 16.25
CA CYS A 79 -0.97 6.77 15.17
C CYS A 79 -2.07 5.75 15.46
N TYR A 80 -2.61 5.15 14.41
CA TYR A 80 -3.38 3.92 14.49
C TYR A 80 -2.44 2.73 14.27
N ARG A 81 -2.49 1.75 15.18
CA ARG A 81 -1.73 0.51 15.08
C ARG A 81 -2.61 -0.61 14.54
N ILE A 82 -2.12 -1.30 13.53
CA ILE A 82 -2.80 -2.45 12.91
C ILE A 82 -1.82 -3.62 12.86
N ARG A 83 -2.28 -4.79 13.29
CA ARG A 83 -1.54 -6.03 13.08
C ARG A 83 -1.76 -6.52 11.65
N VAL A 84 -0.68 -6.88 10.96
CA VAL A 84 -0.75 -7.58 9.68
C VAL A 84 -1.33 -8.96 9.92
N ASP A 85 -2.53 -9.18 9.41
CA ASP A 85 -3.26 -10.44 9.50
C ASP A 85 -3.86 -10.83 8.14
N ASP A 86 -4.78 -11.78 8.14
CA ASP A 86 -5.41 -12.33 6.95
C ASP A 86 -6.30 -11.33 6.20
N ARG A 87 -6.56 -10.14 6.76
CA ARG A 87 -7.26 -9.05 6.07
C ARG A 87 -6.41 -8.43 4.97
N PHE A 88 -5.08 -8.56 5.07
CA PHE A 88 -4.15 -8.00 4.11
C PHE A 88 -3.81 -8.99 3.00
N GLN A 89 -3.67 -8.43 1.81
CA GLN A 89 -2.89 -9.01 0.73
C GLN A 89 -1.64 -8.16 0.53
N TYR A 90 -0.67 -8.67 -0.22
CA TYR A 90 0.54 -7.93 -0.52
C TYR A 90 0.96 -8.07 -1.98
N GLY A 91 1.62 -7.03 -2.49
CA GLY A 91 2.40 -7.10 -3.72
C GLY A 91 3.90 -7.03 -3.39
N GLN A 92 4.75 -7.47 -4.32
CA GLN A 92 6.21 -7.44 -4.21
C GLN A 92 6.87 -7.40 -5.59
N LYS A 93 8.05 -6.79 -5.67
CA LYS A 93 8.83 -6.63 -6.92
C LYS A 93 9.37 -7.96 -7.43
N ASN A 94 9.67 -8.89 -6.53
CA ASN A 94 10.24 -10.19 -6.86
C ASN A 94 9.94 -11.23 -5.78
N LYS A 95 10.29 -12.49 -6.06
CA LYS A 95 10.09 -13.63 -5.16
C LYS A 95 10.87 -13.56 -3.84
N ALA A 96 11.90 -12.71 -3.74
CA ALA A 96 12.64 -12.49 -2.51
C ALA A 96 11.88 -11.60 -1.50
N GLY A 97 10.77 -10.99 -1.94
CA GLY A 97 9.97 -10.10 -1.09
C GLY A 97 10.36 -8.62 -1.20
N ASP A 98 11.26 -8.26 -2.11
CA ASP A 98 11.70 -6.88 -2.26
C ASP A 98 10.53 -5.95 -2.60
N GLY A 99 10.50 -4.77 -1.97
CA GLY A 99 9.46 -3.78 -2.18
C GLY A 99 8.06 -4.28 -1.82
N ARG A 100 7.93 -5.13 -0.79
CA ARG A 100 6.62 -5.63 -0.37
C ARG A 100 5.70 -4.49 0.05
N PHE A 101 4.53 -4.35 -0.55
CA PHE A 101 3.52 -3.36 -0.14
C PHE A 101 2.23 -4.04 0.25
N LEU A 102 1.41 -3.36 1.05
CA LEU A 102 0.21 -3.94 1.65
C LEU A 102 -1.06 -3.41 0.99
N VAL A 103 -2.05 -4.29 0.85
CA VAL A 103 -3.39 -3.95 0.36
C VAL A 103 -4.42 -4.56 1.30
N TRP A 104 -5.27 -3.72 1.91
CA TRP A 104 -6.43 -4.15 2.68
C TRP A 104 -7.70 -3.87 1.90
N HIS A 105 -8.34 -4.95 1.41
CA HIS A 105 -9.60 -4.90 0.68
C HIS A 105 -10.34 -6.24 0.72
N ASP A 106 -11.52 -6.30 0.10
CA ASP A 106 -12.19 -7.56 -0.19
C ASP A 106 -11.33 -8.44 -1.12
N LYS A 107 -10.90 -9.59 -0.59
CA LYS A 107 -10.02 -10.57 -1.26
C LYS A 107 -10.64 -11.27 -2.48
N SER A 108 -11.94 -11.10 -2.74
CA SER A 108 -12.57 -11.57 -3.98
C SER A 108 -12.12 -10.77 -5.22
N ARG A 109 -11.58 -9.56 -4.98
CA ARG A 109 -11.02 -8.68 -6.02
C ARG A 109 -9.68 -9.22 -6.45
N ARG A 110 -9.46 -9.34 -7.76
CA ARG A 110 -8.20 -9.82 -8.33
C ARG A 110 -7.54 -8.78 -9.25
N PRO A 111 -7.24 -7.56 -8.77
CA PRO A 111 -6.39 -6.64 -9.50
C PRO A 111 -4.94 -7.17 -9.55
N TYR A 112 -4.25 -6.89 -10.65
CA TYR A 112 -2.80 -7.10 -10.73
C TYR A 112 -2.05 -6.09 -9.85
N GLN A 113 -0.93 -6.49 -9.27
CA GLN A 113 -0.18 -5.66 -8.33
C GLN A 113 0.35 -4.35 -8.96
N HIS A 114 0.76 -4.36 -10.24
CA HIS A 114 1.21 -3.13 -10.95
C HIS A 114 0.16 -2.01 -10.96
N ARG A 115 -1.14 -2.35 -10.91
CA ARG A 115 -2.21 -1.36 -10.97
C ARG A 115 -2.20 -0.41 -9.77
N PHE A 116 -1.74 -0.87 -8.61
CA PHE A 116 -1.60 -0.02 -7.42
C PHE A 116 -0.41 0.92 -7.57
N VAL A 117 0.73 0.41 -8.04
CA VAL A 117 1.95 1.21 -8.24
C VAL A 117 1.74 2.26 -9.33
N ASP A 118 1.20 1.87 -10.49
CA ASP A 118 0.91 2.77 -11.61
C ASP A 118 -0.02 3.91 -11.20
N THR A 119 -1.10 3.59 -10.49
CA THR A 119 -2.11 4.60 -10.12
C THR A 119 -1.60 5.55 -9.05
N THR A 120 -0.72 5.09 -8.15
CA THR A 120 -0.02 5.98 -7.20
C THR A 120 0.98 6.89 -7.91
N ILE A 121 1.77 6.40 -8.86
CA ILE A 121 2.71 7.25 -9.63
C ILE A 121 1.96 8.30 -10.46
N GLN A 122 0.77 7.95 -10.95
CA GLN A 122 -0.10 8.86 -11.68
C GLN A 122 -0.78 9.90 -10.78
N LEU A 123 -0.74 9.74 -9.45
CA LEU A 123 -1.18 10.80 -8.55
C LEU A 123 -0.30 12.03 -8.77
N LYS A 124 -0.91 13.12 -9.25
CA LYS A 124 -0.26 14.44 -9.35
C LYS A 124 -0.07 15.11 -7.98
N VAL A 125 0.01 14.32 -6.92
CA VAL A 125 0.32 14.79 -5.56
C VAL A 125 1.84 14.79 -5.44
N LEU A 126 2.44 15.97 -5.53
CA LEU A 126 3.89 16.13 -5.33
C LEU A 126 4.31 15.52 -4.00
N GLY A 127 5.36 14.69 -4.02
CA GLY A 127 5.90 13.98 -2.84
C GLY A 127 5.55 12.50 -2.81
N VAL A 128 4.27 12.14 -2.97
CA VAL A 128 3.79 10.74 -2.88
C VAL A 128 4.41 9.84 -3.95
N ALA A 129 4.38 10.29 -5.21
CA ALA A 129 4.96 9.53 -6.31
C ALA A 129 6.47 9.32 -6.13
N THR A 130 7.17 10.34 -5.61
CA THR A 130 8.63 10.28 -5.33
C THR A 130 8.93 9.30 -4.21
N SER A 131 8.21 9.36 -3.08
CA SER A 131 8.38 8.40 -1.98
C SER A 131 8.18 6.96 -2.42
N VAL A 132 7.23 6.71 -3.33
CA VAL A 132 7.00 5.38 -3.90
C VAL A 132 8.16 4.95 -4.80
N ALA A 133 8.65 5.81 -5.68
CA ALA A 133 9.81 5.49 -6.51
C ALA A 133 11.05 5.20 -5.67
N ASP A 134 11.32 6.03 -4.66
CA ASP A 134 12.42 5.86 -3.71
C ASP A 134 12.29 4.53 -2.96
N TYR A 135 11.10 4.19 -2.46
CA TYR A 135 10.81 2.91 -1.80
C TYR A 135 11.18 1.71 -2.67
N PHE A 136 10.90 1.78 -3.97
CA PHE A 136 11.21 0.71 -4.92
C PHE A 136 12.65 0.77 -5.49
N GLY A 137 13.45 1.75 -5.07
CA GLY A 137 14.84 1.95 -5.46
C GLY A 137 15.03 2.59 -6.83
N TYR A 138 14.07 3.38 -7.30
CA TYR A 138 14.11 4.06 -8.59
C TYR A 138 14.29 5.57 -8.41
N SER A 139 15.31 6.11 -9.08
CA SER A 139 15.62 7.55 -9.04
C SER A 139 14.78 8.39 -10.01
N LYS A 140 13.98 7.75 -10.88
CA LYS A 140 13.07 8.41 -11.83
C LYS A 140 11.73 7.71 -11.87
N LEU A 141 10.65 8.50 -11.82
CA LEU A 141 9.26 7.99 -11.92
C LEU A 141 9.00 7.20 -13.20
N GLY A 142 9.63 7.57 -14.31
CA GLY A 142 9.48 6.89 -15.60
C GLY A 142 9.95 5.43 -15.59
N ASP A 143 10.87 5.08 -14.70
CA ASP A 143 11.43 3.72 -14.60
C ASP A 143 10.46 2.74 -13.91
N LEU A 144 9.42 3.28 -13.26
CA LEU A 144 8.41 2.52 -12.52
C LEU A 144 7.01 2.68 -13.13
N ALA A 145 6.86 3.35 -14.27
CA ALA A 145 5.55 3.61 -14.88
C ALA A 145 5.23 2.64 -16.04
N GLY A 146 3.95 2.27 -16.17
CA GLY A 146 3.42 1.67 -17.39
C GLY A 146 3.95 0.26 -17.64
N ASP A 147 4.70 0.05 -18.73
CA ASP A 147 5.15 -1.30 -19.09
C ASP A 147 6.28 -1.82 -18.19
N ALA A 148 7.06 -0.91 -17.59
CA ALA A 148 8.07 -1.28 -16.59
C ALA A 148 7.42 -1.83 -15.31
N SER A 149 6.36 -1.17 -14.82
CA SER A 149 5.61 -1.67 -13.67
C SER A 149 4.95 -3.01 -13.96
N LYS A 150 4.37 -3.21 -15.14
CA LYS A 150 3.78 -4.50 -15.54
C LYS A 150 4.81 -5.62 -15.56
N ALA A 151 6.04 -5.34 -16.01
CA ALA A 151 7.10 -6.34 -16.04
C ALA A 151 7.58 -6.74 -14.64
N LEU A 152 7.64 -5.78 -13.71
CA LEU A 152 8.08 -5.99 -12.32
C LEU A 152 6.96 -6.53 -11.42
N PHE A 153 5.75 -6.04 -11.65
CA PHE A 153 4.55 -6.22 -10.84
C PHE A 153 3.43 -6.89 -11.67
N GLY A 154 3.80 -7.86 -12.49
CA GLY A 154 2.88 -8.53 -13.42
C GLY A 154 1.90 -9.52 -12.77
N ASP A 155 2.16 -9.92 -11.53
CA ASP A 155 1.37 -10.91 -10.80
C ASP A 155 0.07 -10.34 -10.21
N TYR A 156 -0.78 -11.21 -9.68
CA TYR A 156 -1.84 -10.82 -8.76
C TYR A 156 -1.27 -10.53 -7.38
N LEU A 157 -2.04 -9.85 -6.53
CA LEU A 157 -1.72 -9.75 -5.11
C LEU A 157 -1.63 -11.15 -4.46
N HIS A 158 -0.69 -11.30 -3.55
CA HIS A 158 -0.48 -12.51 -2.76
C HIS A 158 -1.24 -12.42 -1.42
N THR A 159 -1.54 -13.57 -0.84
CA THR A 159 -2.03 -13.67 0.55
C THR A 159 -0.87 -14.05 1.47
N PHE A 160 -0.91 -13.59 2.71
CA PHE A 160 0.01 -14.04 3.76
C PHE A 160 -0.20 -15.51 4.14
#